data_AF-A0A8X6HYN2-F1
#
_entry.id   AF-A0A8X6HYN2-F1
#
_cell.length_a   1.000
_cell.length_b   1.000
_cell.length_c   1.000
_cell.angle_alpha   90.00
_cell.angle_beta   90.00
_cell.angle_gamma   90.00
#
_symmetry.space_group_name_H-M   'P 1'
#
loop_
_entity.id
_entity.type
_entity.pdbx_description
1 polymer ?
#
loop_
_entity_poly.entity_id
_entity_poly.type
_entity_poly.pdbx_seq_one_letter_code
_entity_poly.pdbx_strand_id
1 'polypeptide(L)' 'MSEELAEAEETEDYSVFENKTGLAEDMKFLASMPELCDVTFLVGDTREPVCAVKAVLAARS' A
#
# COMPACT_ATOMS: atom_id res chain seq x y z
N MET A 1 -27.21 30.27 4.31
CA MET A 1 -26.92 30.70 2.92
C MET A 1 -25.52 31.27 2.86
N SER A 2 -24.53 30.41 3.10
CA SER A 2 -23.10 30.75 3.04
C SER A 2 -22.29 29.49 2.71
N GLU A 3 -22.97 28.47 2.16
CA GLU A 3 -22.46 27.13 1.89
C GLU A 3 -22.05 26.96 0.40
N GLU A 4 -21.95 28.06 -0.35
CA GLU A 4 -21.76 28.04 -1.82
C GLU A 4 -20.82 29.15 -2.30
N LEU A 5 -19.65 29.32 -1.66
CA LEU A 5 -18.66 30.33 -2.09
C LEU A 5 -17.21 30.01 -1.69
N ALA A 6 -16.83 28.73 -1.63
CA ALA A 6 -15.43 28.32 -1.49
C ALA A 6 -15.03 27.26 -2.55
N GLU A 7 -15.70 27.27 -3.70
CA GLU A 7 -15.44 26.35 -4.83
C GLU A 7 -14.56 27.00 -5.91
N ALA A 8 -13.85 28.10 -5.62
CA ALA A 8 -13.22 28.91 -6.67
C ALA A 8 -11.96 29.69 -6.26
N GLU A 9 -11.14 29.23 -5.32
CA GLU A 9 -9.79 29.79 -5.13
C GLU A 9 -8.73 28.68 -5.11
N GLU A 10 -7.92 28.71 -6.17
CA GLU A 10 -6.68 27.96 -6.40
C GLU A 10 -6.83 26.46 -6.68
N THR A 11 -7.16 26.16 -7.95
CA THR A 11 -6.45 25.09 -8.66
C THR A 11 -4.96 25.43 -8.67
N GLU A 12 -4.28 25.28 -7.55
CA GLU A 12 -2.83 25.18 -7.54
C GLU A 12 -2.50 24.02 -8.48
N ASP A 13 -1.72 24.32 -9.54
CA ASP A 13 -1.14 23.33 -10.45
C ASP A 13 -0.13 22.47 -9.68
N TYR A 14 -0.62 21.69 -8.72
CA TYR A 14 0.17 20.73 -7.98
C TYR A 14 0.44 19.53 -8.89
N SER A 15 1.67 19.44 -9.38
CA SER A 15 2.16 18.19 -9.95
C SER A 15 2.37 17.18 -8.82
N VAL A 16 1.49 16.18 -8.72
CA VAL A 16 1.68 15.04 -7.81
C VAL A 16 2.75 14.12 -8.39
N PHE A 17 3.91 14.05 -7.74
CA PHE A 17 4.95 13.10 -8.10
C PHE A 17 4.69 11.74 -7.45
N GLU A 18 4.48 10.70 -8.26
CA GLU A 18 4.33 9.32 -7.80
C GLU A 18 5.53 8.46 -8.20
N ASN A 19 6.33 8.01 -7.22
CA ASN A 19 7.41 7.04 -7.44
C ASN A 19 6.92 5.60 -7.18
N LYS A 20 6.23 5.03 -8.16
CA LYS A 20 5.68 3.66 -8.06
C LYS A 20 6.77 2.60 -7.96
N THR A 21 7.89 2.80 -8.64
CA THR A 21 9.01 1.84 -8.64
C THR A 21 9.67 1.77 -7.27
N GLY A 22 10.00 2.93 -6.68
CA GLY A 22 10.59 2.99 -5.34
C GLY A 22 9.66 2.37 -4.29
N LEU A 23 8.37 2.72 -4.33
CA LEU A 23 7.38 2.12 -3.41
C LEU A 23 7.31 0.59 -3.56
N ALA A 24 7.37 0.05 -4.78
CA ALA A 24 7.35 -1.39 -5.00
C ALA A 24 8.61 -2.09 -4.46
N GLU A 25 9.78 -1.46 -4.58
CA GLU A 25 11.04 -1.96 -4.01
C GLU A 25 11.01 -1.96 -2.49
N ASP A 26 10.51 -0.88 -1.88
CA ASP A 26 10.34 -0.78 -0.43
C ASP A 26 9.38 -1.85 0.10
N MET A 27 8.23 -2.05 -0.56
CA MET A 27 7.26 -3.09 -0.19
C MET A 27 7.86 -4.50 -0.31
N LYS A 28 8.72 -4.73 -1.31
CA LYS A 28 9.44 -6.01 -1.47
C LYS A 28 10.46 -6.22 -0.35
N PHE A 29 11.16 -5.15 0.06
CA PHE A 29 12.11 -5.20 1.17
C PHE A 29 11.39 -5.51 2.49
N LEU A 30 10.30 -4.82 2.80
CA LEU A 30 9.48 -5.08 3.99
C LEU A 30 8.92 -6.51 4.01
N ALA A 31 8.50 -7.04 2.86
CA ALA A 31 8.01 -8.42 2.77
C ALA A 31 9.12 -9.47 2.99
N SER A 32 10.40 -9.10 2.85
CA SER A 32 11.54 -10.00 3.11
C SER A 32 11.95 -10.06 4.58
N MET A 33 11.41 -9.18 5.42
CA MET A 33 11.68 -9.09 6.85
C MET A 33 10.76 -10.04 7.64
N PRO A 34 11.27 -11.15 8.20
CA PRO A 34 10.45 -12.10 8.95
C PRO A 34 9.82 -11.48 10.21
N GLU A 35 10.46 -10.47 10.81
CA GLU A 35 9.98 -9.76 11.99
C GLU A 35 8.71 -8.93 11.75
N LEU A 36 8.40 -8.61 10.50
CA LEU A 36 7.22 -7.82 10.11
C LEU A 36 6.04 -8.67 9.66
N CYS A 37 6.20 -9.99 9.60
CA CYS A 37 5.13 -10.88 9.17
C CYS A 37 4.00 -10.96 10.20
N ASP A 38 2.79 -10.59 9.80
CA ASP A 38 1.59 -10.52 10.63
C ASP A 38 0.44 -11.40 10.12
N VAL A 39 0.65 -12.12 9.01
CA VAL A 39 -0.27 -13.11 8.47
C VAL A 39 0.47 -14.34 7.94
N THR A 40 -0.15 -15.51 8.07
CA THR A 40 0.37 -16.78 7.56
C THR A 40 -0.72 -17.50 6.76
N PHE A 41 -0.39 -17.91 5.55
CA PHE A 41 -1.24 -18.71 4.68
C PHE A 41 -0.77 -20.15 4.72
N LEU A 42 -1.70 -21.09 4.63
CA LEU A 42 -1.40 -22.51 4.44
C LEU A 42 -1.70 -22.84 2.98
N VAL A 43 -0.66 -23.13 2.20
CA VAL A 43 -0.75 -23.25 0.74
C VAL A 43 -0.56 -24.70 0.30
N GLY A 44 -1.31 -25.12 -0.72
CA GLY A 44 -1.24 -26.47 -1.30
C GLY A 44 -1.88 -27.56 -0.43
N ASP A 45 -1.85 -28.79 -0.95
CA ASP A 45 -2.43 -29.96 -0.28
C ASP A 45 -1.68 -30.31 1.02
N THR A 46 -0.38 -30.01 1.06
CA THR A 46 0.51 -30.20 2.23
C THR A 46 0.38 -29.12 3.29
N ARG A 47 -0.41 -28.06 3.03
CA ARG A 47 -0.62 -26.93 3.96
C ARG A 47 0.70 -26.26 4.38
N GLU A 48 1.56 -25.99 3.41
CA GLU A 48 2.85 -25.33 3.65
C GLU A 48 2.63 -23.89 4.15
N PRO A 49 3.25 -23.49 5.28
CA PRO A 49 3.09 -22.16 5.82
C PRO A 49 3.88 -21.13 5.00
N VAL A 50 3.19 -20.09 4.53
CA VAL A 50 3.76 -18.95 3.82
C VAL A 50 3.45 -17.68 4.60
N CYS A 51 4.48 -17.00 5.08
CA CYS A 51 4.36 -15.74 5.82
C CYS A 51 4.27 -14.55 4.86
N ALA A 52 3.51 -13.54 5.24
CA ALA A 52 3.40 -12.28 4.51
C ALA A 52 3.05 -11.11 5.43
N VAL A 53 3.02 -9.91 4.87
CA VAL A 53 2.64 -8.66 5.54
C VAL A 53 1.29 -8.18 5.02
N LYS A 54 0.31 -8.03 5.90
CA LYS A 54 -1.09 -7.70 5.57
C LYS A 54 -1.21 -6.37 4.84
N ALA A 55 -0.47 -5.35 5.28
CA ALA A 55 -0.44 -4.05 4.64
C ALA A 55 0.07 -4.11 3.18
N VAL A 56 1.11 -4.92 2.93
CA VAL A 56 1.67 -5.13 1.58
C VAL A 56 0.65 -5.85 0.69
N LEU A 57 -0.10 -6.80 1.23
CA LEU A 57 -1.16 -7.50 0.49
C LEU A 57 -2.35 -6.58 0.18
N ALA A 58 -2.80 -5.78 1.15
CA ALA A 58 -3.91 -4.84 1.00
C ALA A 58 -3.59 -3.71 0.00
N ALA A 59 -2.33 -3.32 -0.14
CA ALA A 59 -1.94 -2.36 -1.18
C ALA A 59 -2.09 -2.91 -2.60
N ARG A 60 -2.26 -4.24 -2.76
CA ARG A 60 -2.31 -4.93 -4.07
C ARG A 60 -3.68 -5.54 -4.38
N SER A 61 -4.62 -5.59 -3.44
CA SER A 61 -5.94 -6.23 -3.59
C SER A 61 -7.02 -5.58 -2.76
#